data_AF-A0A1W1YAQ8-F1
#
_entry.id   AF-A0A1W1YAQ8-F1
#
_cell.length_a   1.000
_cell.length_b   1.000
_cell.length_c   1.000
_cell.angle_alpha   90.00
_cell.angle_beta   90.00
_cell.angle_gamma   90.00
#
_symmetry.space_group_name_H-M   'P 1'
#
loop_
_entity.id
_entity.type
_entity.pdbx_description
1 polymer ?
#
loop_
_entity_poly.entity_id
_entity_poly.type
_entity_poly.pdbx_seq_one_letter_code
_entity_poly.pdbx_strand_id
1 'polypeptide(L)'
;MASCVICNSEEADKTYRFAVVDRRTSSETKEYVVARKTTTTIYERFAGVCRESFCDKCLKKQKMKNLRTAVPVAFGLTLLILVVIGLNAGGLSKGFFIASLIISALVSVIALVICLTAKDTSLAKELLFDKRGRRLTYVHVDPSIYMSGNKTTLAKFKEKSGLRTEVAEKIYEKFIESGKGNELVDEIIIRSSNN
;
A
#
# COMPACT_ATOMS: atom_id res chain seq x y z
N MET A 1 23.69 -8.56 15.17
CA MET A 1 22.95 -8.75 13.90
C MET A 1 21.57 -8.13 14.05
N ALA A 2 21.00 -7.55 12.99
CA ALA A 2 19.64 -7.03 13.07
C ALA A 2 18.64 -8.20 13.06
N SER A 3 17.67 -8.20 13.98
CA SER A 3 16.61 -9.20 14.01
C SER A 3 15.43 -8.78 13.15
N CYS A 4 14.70 -9.74 12.57
CA CYS A 4 13.52 -9.46 11.78
C CYS A 4 12.44 -8.81 12.64
N VAL A 5 11.98 -7.62 12.27
CA VAL A 5 10.96 -6.86 13.00
C VAL A 5 9.64 -7.63 13.13
N ILE A 6 9.37 -8.63 12.28
CA ILE A 6 8.11 -9.38 12.29
C ILE A 6 8.18 -10.62 13.18
N CYS A 7 9.20 -11.46 13.03
CA CYS A 7 9.29 -12.75 13.72
C CYS A 7 10.45 -12.86 14.72
N ASN A 8 11.24 -11.79 14.92
CA ASN A 8 12.43 -11.74 15.76
C ASN A 8 13.55 -12.74 15.38
N SER A 9 13.49 -13.35 14.18
CA SER A 9 14.56 -14.21 13.67
C SER A 9 15.83 -13.42 13.38
N GLU A 10 17.00 -14.01 13.62
CA GLU A 10 18.31 -13.44 13.28
C GLU A 10 18.62 -13.49 11.77
N GLU A 11 17.81 -14.21 10.98
CA GLU A 11 17.93 -14.33 9.51
C GLU A 11 17.44 -13.07 8.76
N ALA A 12 17.51 -11.87 9.35
CA ALA A 12 17.05 -10.66 8.67
C ALA A 12 18.08 -10.19 7.64
N ASP A 13 17.72 -10.27 6.37
CA ASP A 13 18.60 -10.00 5.23
C ASP A 13 18.24 -8.69 4.50
N LYS A 14 17.01 -8.18 4.67
CA LYS A 14 16.51 -7.00 3.98
C LYS A 14 16.20 -5.88 4.96
N THR A 15 16.78 -4.70 4.75
CA THR A 15 16.53 -3.53 5.62
C THR A 15 15.95 -2.38 4.80
N TYR A 16 14.82 -1.86 5.27
CA TYR A 16 14.11 -0.76 4.64
C TYR A 16 14.02 0.46 5.57
N ARG A 17 14.02 1.64 4.97
CA ARG A 17 13.88 2.92 5.67
C ARG A 17 12.54 3.55 5.35
N PHE A 18 11.91 4.09 6.39
CA PHE A 18 10.57 4.64 6.28
C PHE A 18 10.47 6.00 6.97
N ALA A 19 9.74 6.92 6.35
CA ALA A 19 9.08 8.02 7.03
C ALA A 19 7.76 7.50 7.62
N VAL A 20 7.49 7.83 8.88
CA VAL A 20 6.29 7.40 9.60
C VAL A 20 5.33 8.58 9.73
N VAL A 21 4.08 8.36 9.34
CA VAL A 21 3.01 9.37 9.39
C VAL A 21 1.84 8.84 10.21
N ASP A 22 1.45 9.54 11.28
CA ASP A 22 0.17 9.28 11.97
C ASP A 22 -0.95 9.82 11.08
N ARG A 23 -1.82 8.93 10.60
CA ARG A 23 -2.95 9.28 9.74
C ARG A 23 -4.25 8.98 10.47
N ARG A 24 -5.04 10.02 10.67
CA ARG A 24 -6.38 9.93 11.26
C ARG A 24 -7.41 10.44 10.27
N THR A 25 -8.54 9.76 10.23
CA THR A 25 -9.67 10.14 9.38
C THR A 25 -10.89 10.30 10.26
N SER A 26 -11.56 11.43 10.14
CA SER A 26 -12.87 11.67 10.75
C SER A 26 -13.87 11.92 9.63
N SER A 27 -15.05 11.30 9.72
CA SER A 27 -16.12 11.51 8.76
C SER A 27 -17.33 12.08 9.47
N GLU A 28 -17.88 13.15 8.93
CA GLU A 28 -19.11 13.79 9.40
C GLU A 28 -20.14 13.67 8.28
N THR A 29 -21.31 13.11 8.58
CA THR A 29 -22.41 13.03 7.61
C THR A 29 -23.50 14.00 8.01
N LYS A 30 -23.82 14.92 7.10
CA LYS A 30 -24.93 15.86 7.25
C LYS A 30 -26.08 15.42 6.35
N GLU A 31 -27.25 15.29 6.94
CA GLU A 31 -28.48 15.00 6.22
C GLU A 31 -29.14 16.32 5.81
N TYR A 32 -29.22 16.56 4.51
CA TYR A 32 -29.98 17.66 3.93
C TYR A 32 -31.29 17.10 3.38
N VAL A 33 -32.33 17.95 3.31
CA VAL A 33 -33.68 17.60 2.84
C VAL A 33 -33.68 16.89 1.48
N VAL A 34 -32.70 17.18 0.62
CA VAL A 34 -32.62 16.66 -0.76
C VAL A 34 -31.45 15.70 -0.97
N ALA A 35 -30.48 15.63 -0.04
CA ALA A 35 -29.27 14.84 -0.22
C ALA A 35 -28.56 14.55 1.10
N ARG A 36 -27.95 13.37 1.18
CA ARG A 36 -27.00 13.03 2.26
C ARG A 36 -25.59 13.39 1.81
N LYS A 37 -24.89 14.25 2.55
CA LYS A 37 -23.50 14.61 2.25
C LYS A 37 -22.57 14.14 3.36
N THR A 38 -21.60 13.30 3.02
CA THR A 38 -20.54 12.87 3.95
C THR A 38 -19.26 13.62 3.64
N THR A 39 -18.74 14.36 4.61
CA THR A 39 -17.44 15.04 4.54
C THR A 39 -16.43 14.24 5.34
N THR A 40 -15.32 13.84 4.69
CA THR A 40 -14.22 13.14 5.35
C THR A 40 -13.01 14.05 5.47
N THR A 41 -12.60 14.32 6.70
CA THR A 41 -11.39 15.10 7.03
C THR A 41 -10.25 14.13 7.32
N ILE A 42 -9.12 14.35 6.67
CA ILE A 42 -7.90 13.56 6.82
C ILE A 42 -6.86 14.42 7.53
N TYR A 43 -6.42 13.96 8.69
CA TYR A 43 -5.32 14.56 9.44
C TYR A 43 -4.09 13.67 9.28
N GLU A 44 -3.00 14.23 8.77
CA GLU A 44 -1.72 13.55 8.63
C GLU A 44 -0.69 14.34 9.43
N ARG A 45 0.09 13.65 10.26
CA ARG A 45 1.18 14.24 11.04
C ARG A 45 2.44 13.40 10.88
N PHE A 46 3.55 14.05 10.58
CA PHE A 46 4.85 13.38 10.60
C PHE A 46 5.18 12.92 12.01
N ALA A 47 5.32 11.61 12.20
CA ALA A 47 5.57 10.98 13.50
C ALA A 47 7.07 10.71 13.71
N GLY A 48 7.83 10.49 12.64
CA GLY A 48 9.27 10.26 12.71
C GLY A 48 9.80 9.45 11.52
N VAL A 49 10.96 8.85 11.71
CA VAL A 49 11.58 7.93 10.74
C VAL A 49 11.97 6.63 11.43
N CYS A 50 12.03 5.53 10.69
CA CYS A 50 12.51 4.26 11.22
C CYS A 50 13.28 3.46 10.17
N ARG A 51 14.19 2.61 10.67
CA ARG A 51 14.90 1.59 9.89
C ARG A 51 14.52 0.23 10.44
N GLU A 52 13.99 -0.63 9.58
CA GLU A 52 13.44 -1.92 9.99
C GLU A 52 13.98 -3.03 9.10
N SER A 53 14.34 -4.16 9.72
CA SER A 53 14.88 -5.33 9.04
C SER A 53 13.86 -6.45 8.94
N PHE A 54 13.84 -7.16 7.81
CA PHE A 54 12.88 -8.20 7.47
C PHE A 54 13.64 -9.43 6.98
N CYS A 55 13.09 -10.61 7.25
CA CYS A 55 13.56 -11.84 6.63
C CYS A 55 12.70 -12.20 5.42
N ASP A 56 13.34 -12.86 4.46
CA ASP A 56 12.72 -13.37 3.24
C ASP A 56 11.48 -14.25 3.48
N LYS A 57 11.50 -15.07 4.54
CA LYS A 57 10.37 -15.94 4.92
C LYS A 57 9.11 -15.11 5.24
N CYS A 58 9.25 -14.00 5.97
CA CYS A 58 8.12 -13.13 6.32
C CYS A 58 7.56 -12.41 5.09
N LEU A 59 8.42 -11.90 4.20
CA LEU A 59 8.01 -11.23 2.97
C LEU A 59 7.28 -12.21 2.03
N LYS A 60 7.82 -13.41 1.82
CA LYS A 60 7.17 -14.48 1.04
C LYS A 60 5.82 -14.89 1.64
N LYS A 61 5.73 -14.99 2.97
CA LYS A 61 4.47 -15.31 3.66
C LYS A 61 3.40 -14.25 3.41
N GLN A 62 3.75 -12.95 3.48
CA GLN A 62 2.81 -11.87 3.16
C GLN A 62 2.40 -11.93 1.68
N LYS A 63 3.35 -12.15 0.77
CA LYS A 63 3.07 -12.29 -0.66
C LYS A 63 2.06 -13.40 -0.93
N MET A 64 2.22 -14.56 -0.29
CA MET A 64 1.28 -15.67 -0.40
C MET A 64 -0.09 -15.37 0.24
N LYS A 65 -0.13 -14.62 1.34
CA LYS A 65 -1.38 -14.13 1.94
C LYS A 65 -2.14 -13.23 0.97
N ASN A 66 -1.45 -12.29 0.33
CA ASN A 66 -2.01 -11.40 -0.67
C ASN A 66 -2.52 -12.19 -1.88
N LEU A 67 -1.74 -13.15 -2.39
CA LEU A 67 -2.14 -14.04 -3.48
C LEU A 67 -3.43 -14.80 -3.16
N ARG A 68 -3.49 -15.42 -1.97
CA ARG A 68 -4.64 -16.21 -1.49
C ARG A 68 -5.90 -15.37 -1.26
N THR A 69 -5.76 -14.05 -1.13
CA THR A 69 -6.89 -13.14 -0.93
C THR A 69 -7.29 -12.48 -2.25
N ALA A 70 -6.34 -11.89 -2.98
CA ALA A 70 -6.59 -11.10 -4.18
C ALA A 70 -7.14 -11.93 -5.34
N VAL A 71 -6.62 -13.14 -5.56
CA VAL A 71 -7.05 -14.00 -6.69
C VAL A 71 -8.52 -14.44 -6.56
N PRO A 72 -8.97 -15.06 -5.44
CA PRO A 72 -10.37 -15.44 -5.31
C PRO A 72 -11.30 -14.24 -5.20
N VAL A 73 -10.86 -13.14 -4.58
CA VAL A 73 -11.67 -11.90 -4.54
C VAL A 73 -11.83 -11.33 -5.95
N ALA A 74 -10.78 -11.25 -6.75
CA ALA A 74 -10.85 -10.78 -8.13
C ALA A 74 -11.77 -11.66 -8.99
N PHE A 75 -11.67 -12.98 -8.86
CA PHE A 75 -12.57 -13.92 -9.53
C PHE A 75 -14.02 -13.69 -9.11
N GLY A 76 -14.31 -13.79 -7.81
CA GLY A 76 -15.66 -13.77 -7.28
C GLY A 76 -16.35 -12.43 -7.48
N LEU A 77 -15.64 -11.32 -7.27
CA LEU A 77 -16.20 -9.98 -7.44
C LEU A 77 -16.49 -9.68 -8.92
N THR A 78 -15.60 -10.06 -9.83
CA THR A 78 -15.81 -9.89 -11.28
C THR A 78 -16.99 -10.72 -11.76
N LEU A 79 -17.08 -11.97 -11.33
CA LEU A 79 -18.20 -12.84 -11.67
C LEU A 79 -19.52 -12.27 -11.15
N LEU A 80 -19.54 -11.80 -9.91
CA LEU A 80 -20.72 -11.20 -9.30
C LEU A 80 -21.15 -9.92 -10.04
N ILE A 81 -20.22 -9.04 -10.40
CA ILE A 81 -20.50 -7.84 -11.18
C ILE A 81 -21.12 -8.19 -12.54
N LEU A 82 -20.53 -9.15 -13.27
CA LEU A 82 -21.04 -9.57 -14.57
C LEU A 82 -22.42 -10.22 -14.46
N VAL A 83 -22.66 -11.04 -13.44
CA VAL A 83 -23.98 -11.63 -13.19
C VAL A 83 -25.03 -10.56 -12.91
N VAL A 84 -24.71 -9.54 -12.10
CA VAL A 84 -25.63 -8.41 -11.82
C VAL A 84 -25.94 -7.62 -13.09
N ILE A 85 -24.94 -7.36 -13.94
CA ILE A 85 -25.15 -6.71 -15.24
C ILE A 85 -26.05 -7.57 -16.13
N GLY A 86 -25.80 -8.88 -16.20
CA GLY A 86 -26.59 -9.82 -16.98
C GLY A 86 -28.05 -9.92 -16.53
N LEU A 87 -28.29 -9.87 -15.21
CA LEU A 87 -29.63 -9.82 -14.61
C LEU A 87 -30.37 -8.54 -15.02
N ASN A 88 -29.74 -7.38 -14.90
CA ASN A 88 -30.34 -6.09 -15.26
C ASN A 88 -30.59 -5.94 -16.77
N ALA A 89 -29.76 -6.56 -17.61
CA ALA A 89 -29.91 -6.53 -19.06
C ALA A 89 -30.88 -7.61 -19.60
N GLY A 90 -31.45 -8.47 -18.73
CA GLY A 90 -32.33 -9.58 -19.14
C GLY A 90 -31.63 -10.65 -19.99
N GLY A 91 -30.30 -10.71 -19.97
CA GLY A 91 -29.47 -11.42 -20.95
C GLY A 91 -28.79 -12.70 -20.44
N LEU A 92 -29.30 -13.31 -19.36
CA LEU A 92 -28.71 -14.52 -18.78
C LEU A 92 -28.91 -15.75 -19.66
N SER A 93 -28.03 -15.91 -20.65
CA SER A 93 -27.92 -17.12 -21.48
C SER A 93 -26.77 -18.01 -21.02
N LYS A 94 -26.78 -19.29 -21.44
CA LYS A 94 -25.63 -20.20 -21.20
C LYS A 94 -24.31 -19.62 -21.75
N GLY A 95 -24.37 -18.96 -22.92
CA GLY A 95 -23.21 -18.29 -23.51
C GLY A 95 -22.70 -17.14 -22.65
N PHE A 96 -23.60 -16.37 -22.02
CA PHE A 96 -23.24 -15.29 -21.10
C PHE A 96 -22.50 -15.81 -19.86
N PHE A 97 -22.95 -16.92 -19.29
CA PHE A 97 -22.27 -17.54 -18.15
C PHE A 97 -20.87 -18.04 -18.51
N ILE A 98 -20.71 -18.68 -19.68
CA ILE A 98 -19.38 -19.13 -20.15
C ILE A 98 -18.44 -17.94 -20.36
N ALA A 99 -18.90 -16.88 -21.02
CA ALA A 99 -18.11 -15.66 -21.22
C ALA A 99 -17.71 -15.01 -19.89
N SER A 100 -18.65 -14.94 -18.93
CA SER A 100 -18.39 -14.35 -17.61
C SER A 100 -17.34 -15.13 -16.81
N LEU A 101 -17.35 -16.47 -16.90
CA LEU A 101 -16.33 -17.32 -16.29
C LEU A 101 -14.95 -17.09 -16.91
N ILE A 102 -14.86 -17.00 -18.24
CA ILE A 102 -13.61 -16.74 -18.96
C ILE A 102 -13.03 -15.38 -18.56
N ILE A 103 -13.87 -14.33 -18.57
CA ILE A 103 -13.43 -12.97 -18.18
C ILE A 103 -12.96 -12.96 -16.72
N SER A 104 -13.70 -13.59 -15.81
CA SER A 104 -13.34 -13.68 -14.39
C SER A 104 -12.01 -14.42 -14.19
N ALA A 105 -11.77 -15.48 -14.97
CA ALA A 105 -10.50 -16.20 -14.95
C ALA A 105 -9.35 -15.31 -15.45
N LEU A 106 -9.52 -14.57 -16.55
CA LEU A 106 -8.50 -13.65 -17.07
C LEU A 106 -8.15 -12.55 -16.06
N VAL A 107 -9.15 -11.92 -15.43
CA VAL A 107 -8.93 -10.91 -14.39
C VAL A 107 -8.17 -11.49 -13.19
N SER A 108 -8.43 -12.75 -12.85
CA SER A 108 -7.73 -13.46 -11.76
C SER A 108 -6.27 -13.73 -12.09
N VAL A 109 -5.95 -14.06 -13.35
CA VAL A 109 -4.57 -14.20 -13.83
C VAL A 109 -3.85 -12.86 -13.77
N ILE A 110 -4.49 -11.77 -14.17
CA ILE A 110 -3.91 -10.42 -14.04
C ILE A 110 -3.61 -10.09 -12.57
N ALA A 111 -4.56 -10.37 -11.66
CA ALA A 111 -4.38 -10.17 -10.23
C ALA A 111 -3.22 -11.02 -9.67
N LEU A 112 -3.08 -12.27 -10.14
CA LEU A 112 -1.96 -13.16 -9.82
C LEU A 112 -0.62 -12.52 -10.21
N VAL A 113 -0.50 -12.04 -11.46
CA VAL A 113 0.73 -11.41 -11.96
C VAL A 113 1.07 -10.15 -11.17
N ILE A 114 0.09 -9.30 -10.85
CA ILE A 114 0.30 -8.10 -10.02
C ILE A 114 0.82 -8.49 -8.63
N CYS A 115 0.26 -9.51 -7.99
CA CYS A 115 0.71 -9.98 -6.68
C CYS A 115 2.13 -10.60 -6.76
N LEU A 116 2.47 -11.29 -7.84
CA LEU A 116 3.79 -11.88 -8.05
C LEU A 116 4.86 -10.84 -8.36
N THR A 117 4.50 -9.73 -8.98
CA THR A 117 5.41 -8.63 -9.33
C THR A 117 5.49 -7.54 -8.26
N ALA A 118 4.72 -7.67 -7.18
CA ALA A 118 4.78 -6.76 -6.05
C ALA A 118 6.21 -6.71 -5.47
N LYS A 119 6.76 -5.50 -5.38
CA LYS A 119 8.09 -5.25 -4.80
C LYS A 119 8.09 -5.57 -3.30
N ASP A 120 9.19 -6.13 -2.80
CA ASP A 120 9.36 -6.47 -1.38
C ASP A 120 9.21 -5.26 -0.46
N THR A 121 9.57 -4.06 -0.93
CA THR A 121 9.35 -2.81 -0.22
C THR A 121 7.87 -2.60 0.11
N SER A 122 6.98 -2.76 -0.86
CA SER A 122 5.53 -2.65 -0.64
C SER A 122 5.02 -3.68 0.39
N LEU A 123 5.54 -4.91 0.35
CA LEU A 123 5.19 -5.96 1.31
C LEU A 123 5.68 -5.63 2.73
N ALA A 124 6.86 -5.05 2.87
CA ALA A 124 7.42 -4.62 4.14
C ALA A 124 6.57 -3.52 4.81
N LYS A 125 6.09 -2.54 4.02
CA LYS A 125 5.15 -1.51 4.48
C LYS A 125 3.87 -2.13 5.04
N GLU A 126 3.29 -3.08 4.31
CA GLU A 126 2.05 -3.74 4.69
C GLU A 126 2.22 -4.58 5.97
N LEU A 127 3.33 -5.31 6.08
CA LEU A 127 3.68 -6.07 7.29
C LEU A 127 3.83 -5.18 8.53
N LEU A 128 4.46 -4.00 8.39
CA LEU A 128 4.56 -3.05 9.51
C LEU A 128 3.20 -2.49 9.90
N PHE A 129 2.35 -2.17 8.92
CA PHE A 129 0.99 -1.70 9.16
C PHE A 129 0.14 -2.75 9.90
N ASP A 130 0.25 -4.02 9.49
CA ASP A 130 -0.44 -5.14 10.15
C ASP A 130 0.10 -5.39 11.57
N LYS A 131 1.43 -5.30 11.80
CA LYS A 131 2.05 -5.60 13.10
C LYS A 131 1.94 -4.47 14.12
N ARG A 132 2.19 -3.21 13.72
CA ARG A 132 2.28 -2.04 14.64
C ARG A 132 0.99 -1.24 14.76
N GLY A 133 -0.07 -1.71 14.11
CA GLY A 133 -1.40 -1.10 14.20
C GLY A 133 -1.65 -0.07 13.09
N ARG A 134 -2.91 -0.03 12.67
CA ARG A 134 -3.38 0.65 11.44
C ARG A 134 -3.38 2.19 11.49
N ARG A 135 -2.88 2.80 12.56
CA ARG A 135 -2.85 4.27 12.73
C ARG A 135 -1.62 4.91 12.09
N LEU A 136 -0.52 4.16 11.99
CA LEU A 136 0.73 4.63 11.41
C LEU A 136 0.85 4.20 9.96
N THR A 137 1.07 5.17 9.08
CA THR A 137 1.39 4.95 7.67
C THR A 137 2.91 5.00 7.51
N TYR A 138 3.48 3.90 7.02
CA TYR A 138 4.90 3.81 6.70
C TYR A 138 5.11 4.17 5.22
N VAL A 139 5.91 5.19 4.95
CA VAL A 139 6.20 5.68 3.60
C VAL A 139 7.67 5.42 3.31
N HIS A 140 7.96 4.70 2.23
CA HIS A 140 9.35 4.46 1.85
C HIS A 140 10.04 5.75 1.47
N VAL A 141 11.30 5.87 1.84
CA VAL A 141 12.14 7.02 1.46
C VAL A 141 13.01 6.74 0.23
N ASP A 142 12.94 5.53 -0.33
CA ASP A 142 13.64 5.16 -1.55
C ASP A 142 12.96 5.79 -2.80
N PRO A 143 13.63 6.73 -3.50
CA PRO A 143 13.08 7.39 -4.69
C PRO A 143 12.75 6.43 -5.84
N SER A 144 13.45 5.29 -5.94
CA SER A 144 13.28 4.30 -7.02
C SER A 144 11.87 3.69 -7.06
N ILE A 145 11.16 3.74 -5.92
CA ILE A 145 9.79 3.28 -5.80
C ILE A 145 8.81 4.27 -6.46
N TYR A 146 9.18 5.54 -6.54
CA TYR A 146 8.33 6.64 -7.02
C TYR A 146 8.68 7.13 -8.42
N MET A 147 9.70 6.55 -9.06
CA MET A 147 10.11 6.94 -10.41
C MET A 147 8.98 6.69 -11.43
N SER A 148 8.77 7.70 -12.28
CA SER A 148 7.95 7.63 -13.49
C SER A 148 8.87 7.99 -14.67
N GLY A 149 9.38 6.98 -15.36
CA GLY A 149 10.55 7.15 -16.24
C GLY A 149 11.81 7.39 -15.39
N ASN A 150 12.55 8.47 -15.68
CA ASN A 150 13.82 8.80 -15.02
C ASN A 150 13.72 9.88 -13.93
N LYS A 151 12.51 10.33 -13.58
CA LYS A 151 12.29 11.38 -12.57
C LYS A 151 11.24 10.95 -11.55
N THR A 152 11.41 11.40 -10.32
CA THR A 152 10.37 11.38 -9.30
C THR A 152 9.50 12.63 -9.46
N THR A 153 8.20 12.51 -9.16
CA THR A 153 7.29 13.65 -9.13
C THR A 153 6.43 13.59 -7.88
N LEU A 154 6.05 14.77 -7.35
CA LEU A 154 5.18 14.87 -6.19
C LEU A 154 3.85 14.16 -6.41
N ALA A 155 3.29 14.25 -7.62
CA ALA A 155 2.03 13.58 -7.97
C ALA A 155 2.16 12.05 -7.85
N LYS A 156 3.23 11.46 -8.41
CA LYS A 156 3.47 10.01 -8.31
C LYS A 156 3.77 9.59 -6.87
N PHE A 157 4.45 10.44 -6.11
CA PHE A 157 4.69 10.22 -4.70
C PHE A 157 3.39 10.21 -3.88
N LYS A 158 2.52 11.22 -4.05
CA LYS A 158 1.20 11.27 -3.38
C LYS A 158 0.33 10.06 -3.75
N GLU A 159 0.32 9.68 -5.04
CA GLU A 159 -0.39 8.50 -5.53
C GLU A 159 0.07 7.20 -4.84
N LYS A 160 1.38 6.92 -4.81
CA LYS A 160 1.92 5.67 -4.25
C LYS A 160 2.00 5.65 -2.72
N SER A 161 2.29 6.79 -2.09
CA SER A 161 2.34 6.90 -0.63
C SER A 161 0.94 6.86 -0.02
N GLY A 162 -0.06 7.37 -0.75
CA GLY A 162 -1.44 7.53 -0.31
C GLY A 162 -1.66 8.75 0.60
N LEU A 163 -0.64 9.61 0.75
CA LEU A 163 -0.71 10.85 1.53
C LEU A 163 -1.37 11.97 0.72
N ARG A 164 -2.15 12.82 1.39
CA ARG A 164 -2.97 13.84 0.71
C ARG A 164 -2.73 15.27 1.19
N THR A 165 -2.05 15.46 2.32
CA THR A 165 -1.84 16.78 2.92
C THR A 165 -0.46 17.37 2.58
N GLU A 166 -0.18 18.57 3.10
CA GLU A 166 1.15 19.23 3.04
C GLU A 166 2.28 18.38 3.65
N VAL A 167 1.97 17.43 4.52
CA VAL A 167 2.98 16.48 5.04
C VAL A 167 3.60 15.68 3.89
N ALA A 168 2.82 15.36 2.86
CA ALA A 168 3.33 14.68 1.68
C ALA A 168 4.38 15.51 0.93
N GLU A 169 4.14 16.81 0.79
CA GLU A 169 5.08 17.74 0.13
C GLU A 169 6.38 17.82 0.91
N LYS A 170 6.31 18.02 2.22
CA LYS A 170 7.50 18.10 3.07
C LYS A 170 8.30 16.79 3.08
N ILE A 171 7.64 15.64 3.06
CA ILE A 171 8.34 14.35 2.96
C ILE A 171 8.98 14.20 1.58
N TYR A 172 8.26 14.56 0.51
CA TYR A 172 8.77 14.48 -0.85
C TYR A 172 10.03 15.32 -1.04
N GLU A 173 9.96 16.61 -0.73
CA GLU A 173 11.10 17.54 -0.86
C GLU A 173 12.31 17.05 -0.06
N LYS A 174 12.07 16.63 1.19
CA LYS A 174 13.15 16.27 2.10
C LYS A 174 13.80 14.92 1.78
N PHE A 175 12.98 13.89 1.54
CA PHE A 175 13.46 12.50 1.45
C PHE A 175 13.51 11.95 0.02
N ILE A 176 12.67 12.45 -0.90
CA ILE A 176 12.51 11.84 -2.22
C ILE A 176 13.19 12.65 -3.31
N GLU A 177 12.99 13.97 -3.33
CA GLU A 177 13.52 14.87 -4.37
C GLU A 177 15.05 14.93 -4.35
N SER A 178 15.64 14.94 -3.15
CA SER A 178 17.10 14.96 -2.96
C SER A 178 17.81 13.69 -3.43
N GLY A 179 17.08 12.59 -3.62
CA GLY A 179 17.63 11.29 -3.95
C GLY A 179 18.34 10.57 -2.79
N LYS A 180 18.52 11.24 -1.64
CA LYS A 180 19.33 10.78 -0.49
C LYS A 180 18.49 10.39 0.72
N GLY A 181 17.26 9.91 0.48
CA GLY A 181 16.31 9.62 1.54
C GLY A 181 16.79 8.57 2.53
N ASN A 182 17.52 7.56 2.05
CA ASN A 182 18.03 6.47 2.87
C ASN A 182 19.11 6.96 3.86
N GLU A 183 20.06 7.74 3.35
CA GLU A 183 21.15 8.32 4.13
C GLU A 183 20.61 9.29 5.19
N LEU A 184 19.64 10.13 4.82
CA LEU A 184 19.00 11.06 5.74
C LEU A 184 18.30 10.35 6.89
N VAL A 185 17.61 9.23 6.63
CA VAL A 185 17.00 8.43 7.70
C VAL A 185 18.07 7.84 8.62
N ASP A 186 19.14 7.28 8.05
CA ASP A 186 20.23 6.71 8.84
C ASP A 186 20.90 7.80 9.72
N GLU A 187 21.13 9.01 9.19
CA GLU A 187 21.65 10.16 9.95
C GLU A 187 20.73 10.58 11.11
N ILE A 188 19.42 10.68 10.87
CA ILE A 188 18.45 11.06 11.90
C ILE A 188 18.44 10.03 13.03
N ILE A 189 18.48 8.74 12.71
CA ILE A 189 18.49 7.66 13.69
C ILE A 189 19.78 7.68 14.52
N ILE A 190 20.93 7.86 13.87
CA ILE A 190 22.23 7.92 14.56
C ILE A 190 22.28 9.13 15.52
N ARG A 191 21.88 10.31 15.06
CA ARG A 191 21.84 11.52 15.91
C ARG A 191 20.91 11.35 17.11
N SER A 192 19.76 10.71 16.91
CA SER A 192 18.82 10.43 18.00
C SER A 192 19.34 9.40 19.01
N SER A 193 20.33 8.57 18.65
CA SER A 193 20.91 7.57 19.55
C SER A 193 22.04 8.14 20.41
N ASN A 194 22.58 9.29 20.03
CA ASN A 194 23.69 9.97 20.70
C ASN A 194 23.23 11.09 21.65
N ASN A 195 21.93 11.38 21.70
CA ASN A 195 21.29 12.34 22.61
C ASN A 195 20.41 11.59 23.62
#